data_AF-C7M1A5-F1
#
_entry.id   AF-C7M1A5-F1
#
_cell.length_a   1.000
_cell.length_b   1.000
_cell.length_c   1.000
_cell.angle_alpha   90.00
_cell.angle_beta   90.00
_cell.angle_gamma   90.00
#
_symmetry.space_group_name_H-M   'P 1'
#
loop_
_entity.id
_entity.type
_entity.pdbx_description
1 polymer ?
#
loop_
_entity_poly.entity_id
_entity_poly.type
_entity_poly.pdbx_seq_one_letter_code
_entity_poly.pdbx_strand_id
1 'polypeptide(L)'
;MDHKADALPFARASAAYLEALLDALPAFMVRLGNELAREGECELTWLDALEEHVANELTALLGAPVEEQAEPPIGLVRRLVLESVRAHVERPNVERLERRGLLPRSAVDISPDLAAIQVQWGRAKAESLGVVSKDARLS
;
A
#
# COMPACT_ATOMS: atom_id res chain seq x y z
N MET A 1 4.19 -32.72 -9.45
CA MET A 1 3.30 -32.02 -8.53
C MET A 1 3.08 -30.62 -9.08
N ASP A 2 1.83 -30.28 -9.41
CA ASP A 2 1.45 -29.03 -10.08
C ASP A 2 1.52 -27.83 -9.13
N HIS A 3 2.70 -27.20 -9.02
CA HIS A 3 2.86 -25.95 -8.27
C HIS A 3 2.04 -24.76 -8.82
N LYS A 4 1.45 -24.89 -10.02
CA LYS A 4 0.65 -23.83 -10.65
C LYS A 4 -0.73 -23.62 -10.03
N ALA A 5 -1.33 -24.65 -9.41
CA ALA A 5 -2.68 -24.54 -8.85
C ALA A 5 -2.73 -23.76 -7.53
N ASP A 6 -1.63 -23.78 -6.75
CA ASP A 6 -1.56 -23.13 -5.43
C ASP A 6 -1.17 -21.63 -5.51
N ALA A 7 -0.69 -21.15 -6.67
CA ALA A 7 -0.33 -19.74 -6.87
C ALA A 7 -1.56 -18.84 -7.20
N LEU A 8 -2.64 -19.43 -7.71
CA LEU A 8 -3.82 -18.69 -8.18
C LEU A 8 -4.54 -17.90 -7.07
N PRO A 9 -4.73 -18.42 -5.84
CA PRO A 9 -5.31 -17.64 -4.75
C PRO A 9 -4.46 -16.44 -4.34
N PHE A 10 -3.14 -16.59 -4.28
CA PHE A 10 -2.23 -15.50 -3.95
C PHE A 10 -2.22 -14.43 -5.04
N ALA A 11 -2.11 -14.82 -6.31
CA ALA A 11 -2.16 -13.88 -7.43
C ALA A 11 -3.45 -13.03 -7.43
N ARG A 12 -4.61 -13.66 -7.20
CA ARG A 12 -5.89 -12.94 -7.10
C ARG A 12 -5.96 -12.00 -5.90
N ALA A 13 -5.50 -12.45 -4.74
CA ALA A 13 -5.49 -11.64 -3.54
C ALA A 13 -4.54 -10.44 -3.68
N SER A 14 -3.40 -10.60 -4.35
CA SER A 14 -2.47 -9.50 -4.62
C SER A 14 -3.02 -8.51 -5.63
N ALA A 15 -3.63 -8.97 -6.73
CA ALA A 15 -4.29 -8.09 -7.68
C ALA A 15 -5.40 -7.25 -7.00
N ALA A 16 -6.29 -7.89 -6.24
CA ALA A 16 -7.35 -7.20 -5.52
C ALA A 16 -6.82 -6.17 -4.51
N TYR A 17 -5.68 -6.45 -3.86
CA TYR A 17 -5.07 -5.51 -2.93
C TYR A 17 -4.43 -4.31 -3.65
N LEU A 18 -3.76 -4.54 -4.76
CA LEU A 18 -3.17 -3.49 -5.60
C LEU A 18 -4.23 -2.58 -6.21
N GLU A 19 -5.30 -3.16 -6.76
CA GLU A 19 -6.46 -2.42 -7.28
C GLU A 19 -7.12 -1.57 -6.20
N ALA A 20 -7.38 -2.14 -5.02
CA ALA A 20 -7.97 -1.39 -3.93
C ALA A 20 -7.07 -0.26 -3.39
N LEU A 21 -5.74 -0.43 -3.44
CA LEU A 21 -4.79 0.63 -3.10
C LEU A 21 -4.82 1.76 -4.14
N LEU A 22 -4.86 1.43 -5.43
CA LEU A 22 -5.00 2.41 -6.52
C LEU A 22 -6.30 3.21 -6.36
N ASP A 23 -7.42 2.55 -6.08
CA ASP A 23 -8.71 3.23 -5.87
C ASP A 23 -8.71 4.14 -4.63
N ALA A 24 -8.01 3.76 -3.56
CA ALA A 24 -7.95 4.53 -2.33
C ALA A 24 -6.91 5.68 -2.36
N LEU A 25 -5.97 5.66 -3.31
CA LEU A 25 -4.85 6.58 -3.39
C LEU A 25 -5.28 8.06 -3.52
N PRO A 26 -6.23 8.44 -4.40
CA PRO A 26 -6.61 9.84 -4.56
C PRO A 26 -7.20 10.43 -3.28
N ALA A 27 -8.07 9.69 -2.60
CA ALA A 27 -8.66 10.11 -1.34
C ALA A 27 -7.60 10.29 -0.24
N PHE A 28 -6.60 9.40 -0.20
CA PHE A 28 -5.47 9.55 0.70
C PHE A 28 -4.64 10.81 0.39
N MET A 29 -4.32 11.07 -0.88
CA MET A 29 -3.54 12.24 -1.31
C MET A 29 -4.27 13.56 -1.02
N VAL A 30 -5.58 13.62 -1.23
CA VAL A 30 -6.41 14.78 -0.82
C VAL A 30 -6.33 15.03 0.68
N ARG A 31 -6.39 13.98 1.52
CA ARG A 31 -6.23 14.15 2.98
C ARG A 31 -4.84 14.66 3.35
N LEU A 32 -3.80 14.09 2.75
CA LEU A 32 -2.41 14.53 2.97
C LEU A 32 -2.23 16.01 2.57
N GLY A 33 -2.73 16.41 1.40
CA GLY A 33 -2.66 17.78 0.91
C GLY A 33 -3.41 18.78 1.79
N ASN A 34 -4.61 18.43 2.25
CA ASN A 34 -5.35 19.29 3.19
C ASN A 34 -4.58 19.53 4.50
N GLU A 35 -3.83 18.54 4.98
CA GLU A 35 -3.04 18.69 6.19
C GLU A 35 -1.73 19.47 5.95
N LEU A 36 -1.07 19.27 4.81
CA LEU A 36 0.09 20.08 4.43
C LEU A 36 -0.28 21.54 4.18
N ALA A 37 -1.44 21.80 3.59
CA ALA A 37 -1.92 23.16 3.33
C ALA A 37 -2.19 23.92 4.63
N ARG A 38 -2.67 23.24 5.68
CA ARG A 38 -2.83 23.83 7.03
C ARG A 38 -1.51 24.26 7.64
N GLU A 39 -0.40 23.61 7.25
CA GLU A 39 0.94 23.92 7.73
C GLU A 39 1.68 24.92 6.82
N GLY A 40 1.09 25.33 5.70
CA GLY A 40 1.71 26.21 4.72
C GLY A 40 2.73 25.52 3.80
N GLU A 41 2.71 24.19 3.75
CA GLU A 41 3.74 23.32 3.12
C GLU A 41 3.22 22.61 1.87
N CYS A 42 2.12 23.08 1.27
CA CYS A 42 1.44 22.37 0.19
C CYS A 42 1.69 23.03 -1.16
N GLU A 43 2.57 22.42 -1.95
CA GLU A 43 2.64 22.65 -3.40
C GLU A 43 1.79 21.58 -4.12
N LEU A 44 0.69 22.00 -4.76
CA LEU A 44 -0.25 21.08 -5.40
C LEU A 44 0.38 20.28 -6.56
N THR A 45 1.23 20.93 -7.36
CA THR A 45 1.96 20.30 -8.47
C THR A 45 2.86 19.16 -8.02
N TRP A 46 3.44 19.26 -6.82
CA TRP A 46 4.25 18.20 -6.25
C TRP A 46 3.38 17.03 -5.72
N LEU A 47 2.25 17.32 -5.09
CA LEU A 47 1.33 16.27 -4.63
C LEU A 47 0.74 15.46 -5.79
N ASP A 48 0.37 16.13 -6.88
CA ASP A 48 -0.10 15.46 -8.10
C ASP A 48 1.00 14.55 -8.68
N ALA A 49 2.25 15.02 -8.72
CA ALA A 49 3.39 14.22 -9.17
C ALA A 49 3.68 13.02 -8.24
N LEU A 50 3.49 13.17 -6.93
CA LEU A 50 3.61 12.07 -5.98
C LEU A 50 2.48 11.04 -6.16
N GLU A 51 1.25 11.48 -6.35
CA GLU A 51 0.11 10.61 -6.66
C GLU A 51 0.38 9.79 -7.92
N GLU A 52 0.76 10.46 -9.01
CA GLU A 52 1.08 9.83 -10.29
C GLU A 52 2.24 8.83 -10.14
N HIS A 53 3.30 9.19 -9.41
CA HIS A 53 4.43 8.29 -9.18
C HIS A 53 4.02 7.03 -8.41
N VAL A 54 3.26 7.16 -7.32
CA VAL A 54 2.78 6.01 -6.55
C VAL A 54 1.83 5.16 -7.39
N ALA A 55 0.92 5.76 -8.15
CA ALA A 55 0.00 5.04 -9.02
C ALA A 55 0.74 4.25 -10.11
N ASN A 56 1.77 4.84 -10.72
CA ASN A 56 2.59 4.17 -11.73
C ASN A 56 3.33 2.96 -11.16
N GLU A 57 3.93 3.09 -9.98
CA GLU A 57 4.64 2.00 -9.31
C GLU A 57 3.69 0.85 -8.91
N LEU A 58 2.50 1.17 -8.40
CA LEU A 58 1.46 0.18 -8.10
C LEU A 58 0.94 -0.52 -9.37
N THR A 59 0.75 0.22 -10.46
CA THR A 59 0.31 -0.32 -11.75
C THR A 59 1.37 -1.24 -12.36
N ALA A 60 2.64 -0.86 -12.28
CA ALA A 60 3.75 -1.69 -12.70
C ALA A 60 3.79 -3.00 -11.90
N LEU A 61 3.61 -2.92 -10.57
CA LEU A 61 3.56 -4.09 -9.70
C LEU A 61 2.35 -5.00 -9.99
N LEU A 62 1.20 -4.42 -10.36
CA LEU A 62 0.00 -5.18 -10.78
C LEU A 62 0.24 -5.98 -12.07
N GLY A 63 1.02 -5.43 -13.00
CA GLY A 63 1.42 -6.12 -14.23
C GLY A 63 2.58 -7.11 -14.07
N ALA A 64 3.27 -7.09 -12.92
CA ALA A 64 4.44 -7.92 -12.66
C ALA A 64 4.07 -9.37 -12.29
N PRO A 65 4.98 -10.35 -12.51
CA PRO A 65 4.82 -11.70 -11.98
C PRO A 65 4.56 -11.71 -10.47
N VAL A 66 3.76 -12.66 -9.99
CA VAL A 66 3.32 -12.70 -8.58
C VAL A 66 4.49 -12.89 -7.61
N GLU A 67 5.60 -13.46 -8.08
CA GLU A 67 6.84 -13.64 -7.33
C GLU A 67 7.48 -12.29 -6.93
N GLU A 68 7.30 -11.26 -7.75
CA GLU A 68 7.78 -9.90 -7.48
C GLU A 68 6.89 -9.18 -6.45
N GLN A 69 5.67 -9.70 -6.22
CA GLN A 69 4.70 -9.20 -5.24
C GLN A 69 4.93 -9.84 -3.86
N ALA A 70 6.18 -10.23 -3.57
CA ALA A 70 6.55 -10.90 -2.33
C ALA A 70 6.40 -10.02 -1.09
N GLU A 71 6.43 -8.70 -1.21
CA GLU A 71 6.20 -7.77 -0.11
C GLU A 71 4.77 -7.23 -0.12
N PRO A 72 4.21 -6.84 1.04
CA PRO A 72 2.91 -6.18 1.07
C PRO A 72 2.96 -4.89 0.23
N PRO A 73 2.05 -4.70 -0.75
CA PRO A 73 2.02 -3.50 -1.59
C PRO A 73 2.00 -2.16 -0.84
N ILE A 74 1.43 -2.14 0.37
CA ILE A 74 1.48 -0.96 1.25
C ILE A 74 2.91 -0.54 1.63
N GLY A 75 3.87 -1.47 1.67
CA GLY A 75 5.28 -1.17 1.93
C GLY A 75 5.87 -0.24 0.87
N LEU A 76 5.51 -0.46 -0.40
CA LEU A 76 5.88 0.39 -1.53
C LEU A 76 5.30 1.80 -1.37
N VAL A 77 3.97 1.92 -1.18
CA VAL A 77 3.29 3.20 -0.97
C VAL A 77 3.93 3.99 0.17
N ARG A 78 4.14 3.33 1.31
CA ARG A 78 4.78 3.94 2.48
C ARG A 78 6.16 4.49 2.16
N ARG A 79 7.00 3.69 1.48
CA ARG A 79 8.36 4.10 1.14
C ARG A 79 8.34 5.34 0.24
N LEU A 80 7.59 5.31 -0.85
CA LEU A 80 7.50 6.41 -1.82
C LEU A 80 6.98 7.70 -1.18
N VAL A 81 5.90 7.61 -0.39
CA VAL A 81 5.34 8.78 0.31
C VAL A 81 6.34 9.34 1.32
N LEU A 82 6.98 8.50 2.14
CA LEU A 82 7.96 8.96 3.13
C LEU A 82 9.19 9.59 2.50
N GLU A 83 9.73 8.98 1.44
CA GLU A 83 10.88 9.51 0.69
C GLU A 83 10.55 10.88 0.11
N SER A 84 9.38 11.01 -0.54
CA SER A 84 8.94 12.27 -1.14
C SER A 84 8.68 13.36 -0.10
N VAL A 85 7.94 13.05 0.97
CA VAL A 85 7.64 14.01 2.05
C VAL A 85 8.92 14.48 2.74
N ARG A 86 9.88 13.59 3.02
CA ARG A 86 11.16 13.98 3.64
C ARG A 86 12.04 14.85 2.75
N ALA A 87 11.86 14.77 1.43
CA ALA A 87 12.59 15.59 0.48
C ALA A 87 12.00 17.00 0.30
N HIS A 88 10.68 17.16 0.49
CA HIS A 88 9.96 18.41 0.17
C HIS A 88 9.46 19.18 1.40
N VAL A 89 9.28 18.53 2.54
CA VAL A 89 8.70 19.13 3.75
C VAL A 89 9.78 19.28 4.82
N GLU A 90 9.77 20.41 5.53
CA GLU A 90 10.71 20.64 6.63
C GLU A 90 10.59 19.57 7.73
N ARG A 91 11.73 19.16 8.29
CA ARG A 91 11.81 18.06 9.27
C ARG A 91 10.81 18.17 10.45
N PRO A 92 10.60 19.33 11.10
CA PRO A 92 9.62 19.45 12.20
C PRO A 92 8.19 19.13 11.76
N ASN A 93 7.85 19.39 10.49
CA ASN A 93 6.54 19.14 9.92
C ASN A 93 6.39 17.65 9.55
N VAL A 94 7.43 17.00 9.04
CA VAL A 94 7.47 15.53 8.86
C VAL A 94 7.19 14.79 10.18
N GLU A 95 7.89 15.15 11.26
CA GLU A 95 7.69 14.53 12.59
C GLU A 95 6.28 14.77 13.14
N ARG A 96 5.63 15.87 12.76
CA ARG A 96 4.24 16.16 13.12
C ARG A 96 3.26 15.29 12.33
N LEU A 97 3.46 15.14 11.03
CA LEU A 97 2.66 14.25 10.18
C LEU A 97 2.76 12.79 10.64
N GLU A 98 3.97 12.33 11.02
CA GLU A 98 4.19 11.00 11.59
C GLU A 98 3.44 10.80 12.91
N ARG A 99 3.45 11.79 13.82
CA ARG A 99 2.72 11.72 15.11
C ARG A 99 1.21 11.70 14.95
N ARG A 100 0.69 12.36 13.90
CA ARG A 100 -0.75 12.43 13.60
C ARG A 100 -1.26 11.23 12.80
N GLY A 101 -0.39 10.31 12.40
CA GLY A 101 -0.76 9.14 11.59
C GLY A 101 -1.11 9.47 10.14
N LEU A 102 -0.60 10.60 9.62
CA LEU A 102 -0.87 11.05 8.25
C LEU A 102 0.11 10.46 7.22
N LEU A 103 1.22 9.90 7.70
CA LEU A 103 2.14 9.11 6.87
C LEU A 103 1.78 7.63 7.03
N PRO A 104 1.52 6.91 5.93
CA PRO A 104 0.93 5.58 5.98
C PRO A 104 1.91 4.59 6.62
N ARG A 105 1.46 3.90 7.67
CA ARG A 105 2.20 2.80 8.33
C ARG A 105 1.59 1.45 7.98
N SER A 106 0.30 1.45 7.68
CA SER A 106 -0.54 0.31 7.37
C SER A 106 -1.57 0.67 6.30
N ALA A 107 -2.28 -0.32 5.75
CA ALA A 107 -3.29 -0.07 4.72
C ALA A 107 -4.48 0.74 5.27
N VAL A 108 -4.78 0.60 6.56
CA VAL A 108 -5.84 1.34 7.26
C VAL A 108 -5.60 2.84 7.25
N ASP A 109 -4.33 3.27 7.25
CA ASP A 109 -3.97 4.69 7.19
C ASP A 109 -4.28 5.30 5.79
N ILE A 110 -4.31 4.45 4.75
CA ILE A 110 -4.73 4.82 3.39
C ILE A 110 -6.27 4.77 3.31
N SER A 111 -6.87 3.65 3.68
CA SER A 111 -8.33 3.51 3.78
C SER A 111 -8.69 2.39 4.77
N PRO A 112 -9.67 2.61 5.69
CA PRO A 112 -10.17 1.56 6.58
C PRO A 112 -10.65 0.30 5.85
N ASP A 113 -11.19 0.46 4.64
CA ASP A 113 -11.73 -0.65 3.84
C ASP A 113 -10.64 -1.64 3.38
N LEU A 114 -9.37 -1.21 3.37
CA LEU A 114 -8.23 -2.06 3.03
C LEU A 114 -7.87 -3.06 4.14
N ALA A 115 -8.39 -2.90 5.36
CA ALA A 115 -8.06 -3.79 6.47
C ALA A 115 -8.38 -5.27 6.15
N ALA A 116 -9.59 -5.52 5.63
CA ALA A 116 -10.03 -6.87 5.28
C ALA A 116 -9.22 -7.45 4.11
N ILE A 117 -8.94 -6.61 3.11
CA ILE A 117 -8.19 -7.00 1.91
C ILE A 117 -6.73 -7.34 2.26
N GLN A 118 -6.09 -6.54 3.12
CA GLN A 118 -4.75 -6.81 3.63
C GLN A 118 -4.68 -8.15 4.39
N VAL A 119 -5.70 -8.48 5.19
CA VAL A 119 -5.77 -9.76 5.90
C VAL A 119 -5.93 -10.93 4.93
N GLN A 120 -6.80 -10.80 3.91
CA GLN A 120 -6.96 -11.82 2.88
C GLN A 120 -5.66 -12.07 2.11
N TRP A 121 -4.97 -10.99 1.73
CA TRP A 121 -3.65 -11.06 1.11
C TRP A 121 -2.63 -11.79 1.99
N GLY A 122 -2.54 -11.41 3.27
CA GLY A 122 -1.61 -12.03 4.22
C GLY A 122 -1.85 -13.52 4.40
N ARG A 123 -3.12 -13.95 4.43
CA ARG A 123 -3.50 -15.38 4.48
C ARG A 123 -3.10 -16.10 3.20
N ALA A 124 -3.46 -15.56 2.04
CA ALA A 124 -3.13 -16.18 0.75
C ALA A 124 -1.62 -16.33 0.56
N LYS A 125 -0.83 -15.35 1.01
CA LYS A 125 0.63 -15.43 1.03
C LYS A 125 1.15 -16.49 1.99
N ALA A 126 0.63 -16.55 3.22
CA ALA A 126 1.07 -17.54 4.19
C ALA A 126 0.78 -18.98 3.72
N GLU A 127 -0.33 -19.17 3.01
CA GLU A 127 -0.69 -20.44 2.36
C GLU A 127 0.25 -20.77 1.20
N SER A 128 0.58 -19.80 0.34
CA SER A 128 1.50 -20.03 -0.78
C SER A 128 2.93 -20.35 -0.31
N LEU A 129 3.33 -19.88 0.87
CA LEU A 129 4.60 -20.19 1.51
C LEU A 129 4.59 -21.49 2.33
N GLY A 130 3.44 -22.17 2.44
CA GLY A 130 3.30 -23.40 3.23
C GLY A 130 3.36 -23.18 4.75
N VAL A 131 3.26 -21.94 5.23
CA VAL A 131 3.27 -21.58 6.66
C VAL A 131 1.94 -21.95 7.33
N VAL A 132 0.84 -21.90 6.57
CA VAL A 132 -0.49 -22.33 7.01
C VAL A 132 -0.86 -23.59 6.21
N SER A 133 -0.95 -24.75 6.87
CA SER A 133 -1.39 -25.97 6.20
C SER A 133 -2.90 -25.93 5.96
N LYS A 134 -3.36 -26.51 4.85
CA LYS A 134 -4.79 -26.68 4.54
C LYS A 134 -5.54 -27.50 5.62
N ASP A 135 -4.83 -28.29 6.42
CA ASP A 135 -5.39 -29.12 7.50
C ASP A 135 -5.76 -28.33 8.77
N ALA A 136 -5.23 -27.12 8.96
CA ALA A 136 -5.56 -26.29 10.12
C ALA A 136 -6.99 -25.68 10.07
N ARG A 137 -7.75 -25.91 8.99
CA ARG A 137 -9.11 -25.38 8.78
C ARG A 137 -10.22 -26.26 9.37
N LEU A 138 -9.87 -27.39 9.99
CA LEU A 138 -10.82 -28.40 10.52
C LEU A 138 -10.73 -28.61 12.05
N SER A 139 -10.09 -27.71 12.79
CA SER A 139 -9.99 -27.76 14.26
C SER A 139 -10.83 -26.69 14.93
#